data_AF-A0AAD3DZC8-F1
#
_entry.id   AF-A0AAD3DZC8-F1
#
_cell.length_a   1.000
_cell.length_b   1.000
_cell.length_c   1.000
_cell.angle_alpha   90.00
_cell.angle_beta   90.00
_cell.angle_gamma   90.00
#
_symmetry.space_group_name_H-M   'P 1'
#
loop_
_entity.id
_entity.type
_entity.pdbx_description
1 polymer ?
#
loop_
_entity_poly.entity_id
_entity_poly.type
_entity_poly.pdbx_seq_one_letter_code
_entity_poly.pdbx_strand_id
1 'polypeptide(L)'
;RLLPIYVSADLADTVLFVGRAVRVLRRQPAAGGAGGGGAAGGGPHELLPLQDMMQFGQAFTQLQSEPELSPMRLGLVVEGLRAHVARLLWRLLVGRAGLLPHLAALKDYLLLARGDFWNTFLAESKPLMAAPPRPQSVDADLAVPLARSAAKSSAEGDPLLPAFSLRYLWGQEAEAAFQISSGKVGSGGHPVPPLDPCWDPLVLEVRLDWPLGLLLGREQLRRYNQLFALLLRLRRMQGWLDDAWKDLRVMDKQLQRSPSAPSSSAVPHGRMRELQDLRNVMAHLVNNLQIYIQTDVIEVNFSALENKISSCQDFSELERAHHVFLSTLMVQSFLTVRSLCAVLGDIFQDVASLSQLVSRAGCDPQRLDFAAIARVRSNFIRHATGLYNTISSQRMIDSFRAPHLAQLVTRLNYNLWYGAAMGRGQG
;
A
#
# COMPACT_ATOMS: atom_id res chain seq x y z
N ARG A 1 -23.53 -27.05 12.25
CA ARG A 1 -22.16 -27.50 12.62
C ARG A 1 -22.35 -28.69 13.57
N LEU A 2 -22.02 -29.90 13.14
CA LEU A 2 -22.17 -31.13 13.94
C LEU A 2 -20.84 -31.42 14.65
N LEU A 3 -20.50 -30.62 15.66
CA LEU A 3 -19.31 -30.87 16.50
C LEU A 3 -19.73 -31.80 17.65
N PRO A 4 -19.05 -32.95 17.86
CA PRO A 4 -19.28 -33.77 19.04
C PRO A 4 -18.98 -32.98 20.32
N ILE A 5 -19.77 -33.21 21.37
CA ILE A 5 -19.73 -32.43 22.62
C ILE A 5 -18.36 -32.50 23.33
N TYR A 6 -17.60 -33.57 23.09
CA TYR A 6 -16.28 -33.80 23.67
C TYR A 6 -15.11 -33.21 22.86
N VAL A 7 -15.37 -32.59 21.69
CA VAL A 7 -14.33 -31.96 20.86
C VAL A 7 -14.38 -30.45 21.06
N SER A 8 -13.27 -29.86 21.52
CA SER A 8 -13.15 -28.41 21.65
C SER A 8 -13.14 -27.73 20.28
N ALA A 9 -13.59 -26.47 20.22
CA ALA A 9 -13.57 -25.67 19.00
C ALA A 9 -12.15 -25.54 18.43
N ASP A 10 -11.16 -25.33 19.30
CA ASP A 10 -9.75 -25.21 18.93
C ASP A 10 -9.21 -26.47 18.25
N LEU A 11 -9.57 -27.66 18.78
CA LEU A 11 -9.17 -28.93 18.17
C LEU A 11 -9.78 -29.10 16.79
N ALA A 12 -11.05 -28.71 16.62
CA ALA A 12 -11.73 -28.77 15.33
C ALA A 12 -11.10 -27.85 14.28
N ASP A 13 -10.69 -26.63 14.68
CA ASP A 13 -9.99 -25.69 13.79
C ASP A 13 -8.60 -26.22 13.41
N THR A 14 -7.89 -26.88 14.34
CA THR A 14 -6.62 -27.55 14.04
C THR A 14 -6.81 -28.69 13.04
N VAL A 15 -7.82 -29.55 13.21
CA VAL A 15 -8.12 -30.64 12.26
C VAL A 15 -8.48 -30.06 10.88
N LEU A 16 -9.27 -28.98 10.84
CA LEU A 16 -9.63 -28.30 9.60
C LEU A 16 -8.40 -27.73 8.88
N PHE A 17 -7.49 -27.10 9.62
CA PHE A 17 -6.21 -26.62 9.08
C PHE A 17 -5.40 -27.77 8.49
N VAL A 18 -5.20 -28.85 9.23
CA VAL A 18 -4.47 -30.04 8.77
C VAL A 18 -5.09 -30.58 7.48
N GLY A 19 -6.41 -30.74 7.43
CA GLY A 19 -7.10 -31.24 6.24
C GLY A 19 -6.92 -30.34 5.02
N ARG A 20 -6.99 -29.01 5.20
CA ARG A 20 -6.73 -28.03 4.14
C ARG A 20 -5.28 -28.09 3.67
N ALA A 21 -4.34 -28.13 4.59
CA ALA A 21 -2.92 -28.15 4.31
C ALA A 21 -2.49 -29.45 3.61
N VAL A 22 -2.96 -30.61 4.07
CA VAL A 22 -2.74 -31.91 3.39
C VAL A 22 -3.36 -31.90 2.00
N ARG A 23 -4.56 -31.32 1.82
CA ARG A 23 -5.17 -31.18 0.48
C ARG A 23 -4.31 -30.34 -0.46
N VAL A 24 -3.71 -29.26 0.04
CA VAL A 24 -2.79 -28.40 -0.70
C VAL A 24 -1.51 -29.16 -1.06
N LEU A 25 -0.89 -29.85 -0.10
CA LEU A 25 0.34 -30.60 -0.32
C LEU A 25 0.14 -31.84 -1.21
N ARG A 26 -1.07 -32.43 -1.24
CA ARG A 26 -1.43 -33.52 -2.17
C ARG A 26 -1.76 -33.03 -3.59
N ARG A 27 -2.27 -31.81 -3.73
CA ARG A 27 -2.52 -31.21 -5.05
C ARG A 27 -1.23 -30.62 -5.59
N GLN A 28 -0.47 -31.43 -6.33
CA GLN A 28 0.35 -30.88 -7.40
C GLN A 28 -0.61 -30.29 -8.46
N PRO A 29 -0.45 -29.04 -8.90
CA PRO A 29 -1.18 -28.60 -10.08
C PRO A 29 -0.80 -29.54 -11.23
N ALA A 30 -1.80 -30.01 -11.99
CA ALA A 30 -1.54 -30.69 -13.23
C ALA A 30 -0.67 -29.77 -14.10
N ALA A 31 0.49 -30.25 -14.52
CA ALA A 31 1.24 -29.61 -15.59
C ALA A 31 0.31 -29.54 -16.82
N GLY A 32 -0.09 -28.34 -17.19
CA GLY A 32 -0.85 -28.07 -18.42
C GLY A 32 -0.97 -26.57 -18.62
N GLY A 33 -0.42 -25.95 -19.65
CA GLY A 33 0.43 -26.44 -20.73
C GLY A 33 0.74 -25.25 -21.66
N ALA A 34 1.96 -25.19 -22.18
CA ALA A 34 2.36 -24.68 -23.51
C ALA A 34 3.81 -24.17 -23.48
N GLY A 35 4.71 -24.93 -24.12
CA GLY A 35 5.92 -24.40 -24.76
C GLY A 35 7.22 -24.41 -23.96
N GLY A 36 8.18 -25.22 -24.43
CA GLY A 36 9.62 -24.95 -24.25
C GLY A 36 10.36 -25.96 -23.39
N GLY A 37 11.03 -26.91 -24.03
CA GLY A 37 11.89 -27.88 -23.37
C GLY A 37 13.20 -27.28 -22.82
N GLY A 38 13.85 -28.05 -21.94
CA GLY A 38 15.23 -27.79 -21.55
C GLY A 38 15.50 -27.88 -20.04
N ALA A 39 15.75 -29.11 -19.58
CA ALA A 39 16.73 -29.47 -18.56
C ALA A 39 16.89 -28.59 -17.29
N ALA A 40 16.33 -29.06 -16.18
CA ALA A 40 17.04 -29.16 -14.89
C ALA A 40 16.44 -30.30 -14.07
N GLY A 41 17.22 -31.37 -13.89
CA GLY A 41 16.81 -32.58 -13.20
C GLY A 41 16.63 -32.38 -11.69
N GLY A 42 15.41 -32.65 -11.22
CA GLY A 42 15.09 -32.91 -9.82
C GLY A 42 13.79 -33.72 -9.81
N GLY A 43 13.84 -34.97 -9.38
CA GLY A 43 12.67 -35.88 -9.39
C GLY A 43 11.48 -35.32 -8.60
N PRO A 44 10.28 -35.92 -8.72
CA PRO A 44 9.10 -35.48 -8.00
C PRO A 44 9.30 -35.79 -6.51
N HIS A 45 9.94 -34.88 -5.78
CA HIS A 45 10.03 -34.96 -4.34
C HIS A 45 8.62 -34.77 -3.78
N GLU A 46 8.03 -35.89 -3.37
CA GLU A 46 6.75 -35.99 -2.69
C GLU A 46 6.65 -34.90 -1.63
N LEU A 47 5.67 -34.00 -1.77
CA LEU A 47 5.48 -32.86 -0.86
C LEU A 47 5.03 -33.30 0.54
N LEU A 48 4.52 -34.53 0.64
CA LEU A 48 4.16 -35.22 1.87
C LEU A 48 4.97 -36.52 1.93
N PRO A 49 5.97 -36.63 2.81
CA PRO A 49 6.69 -37.87 2.99
C PRO A 49 5.75 -38.99 3.44
N LEU A 50 5.61 -40.04 2.64
CA LEU A 50 4.78 -41.22 2.96
C LEU A 50 5.10 -41.82 4.33
N GLN A 51 6.39 -41.86 4.70
CA GLN A 51 6.86 -42.44 5.95
C GLN A 51 6.34 -41.70 7.19
N ASP A 52 6.36 -40.36 7.17
CA ASP A 52 5.85 -39.54 8.26
C ASP A 52 4.33 -39.71 8.39
N MET A 53 3.62 -39.77 7.26
CA MET A 53 2.18 -40.00 7.26
C MET A 53 1.78 -41.38 7.81
N MET A 54 2.58 -42.42 7.54
CA MET A 54 2.36 -43.74 8.13
C MET A 54 2.53 -43.76 9.64
N GLN A 55 3.51 -43.01 10.18
CA GLN A 55 3.71 -42.90 11.64
C GLN A 55 2.49 -42.27 12.32
N PHE A 56 1.95 -41.19 11.75
CA PHE A 56 0.71 -40.59 12.26
C PHE A 56 -0.48 -41.54 12.11
N GLY A 57 -0.57 -42.30 11.00
CA GLY A 57 -1.58 -43.33 10.81
C GLY A 57 -1.55 -44.40 11.91
N GLN A 58 -0.35 -44.91 12.23
CA GLN A 58 -0.16 -45.87 13.34
C GLN A 58 -0.55 -45.27 14.69
N ALA A 59 -0.20 -44.01 14.95
CA ALA A 59 -0.59 -43.31 16.18
C ALA A 59 -2.13 -43.18 16.31
N PHE A 60 -2.85 -42.91 15.21
CA PHE A 60 -4.32 -42.91 15.22
C PHE A 60 -4.90 -44.32 15.41
N THR A 61 -4.30 -45.37 14.84
CA THR A 61 -4.73 -46.76 15.07
C THR A 61 -4.52 -47.19 16.52
N GLN A 62 -3.41 -46.77 17.15
CA GLN A 62 -3.16 -47.02 18.58
C GLN A 62 -4.22 -46.32 19.45
N LEU A 63 -4.52 -45.06 19.16
CA LEU A 63 -5.61 -44.31 19.82
C LEU A 63 -6.98 -44.99 19.64
N GLN A 64 -7.25 -45.58 18.48
CA GLN A 64 -8.49 -46.30 18.22
C GLN A 64 -8.58 -47.62 19.00
N SER A 65 -7.43 -48.24 19.32
CA SER A 65 -7.38 -49.50 20.08
C SER A 65 -7.56 -49.33 21.59
N GLU A 66 -7.60 -48.10 22.10
CA GLU A 66 -7.79 -47.80 23.52
C GLU A 66 -9.28 -47.92 23.93
N PRO A 67 -9.59 -48.49 25.10
CA PRO A 67 -10.97 -48.73 25.54
C PRO A 67 -11.75 -47.45 25.87
N GLU A 68 -11.04 -46.35 26.19
CA GLU A 68 -11.62 -45.02 26.42
C GLU A 68 -10.86 -43.98 25.58
N LEU A 69 -11.59 -43.13 24.84
CA LEU A 69 -10.99 -42.09 24.02
C LEU A 69 -10.51 -40.93 24.90
N SER A 70 -9.20 -40.89 25.16
CA SER A 70 -8.61 -39.79 25.92
C SER A 70 -8.49 -38.51 25.06
N PRO A 71 -9.23 -37.43 25.37
CA PRO A 71 -9.22 -36.20 24.56
C PRO A 71 -7.84 -35.52 24.55
N MET A 72 -7.06 -35.69 25.63
CA MET A 72 -5.71 -35.16 25.75
C MET A 72 -4.72 -35.81 24.77
N ARG A 73 -4.72 -37.15 24.63
CA ARG A 73 -3.82 -37.82 23.66
C ARG A 73 -4.22 -37.52 22.23
N LEU A 74 -5.53 -37.49 21.94
CA LEU A 74 -6.02 -37.06 20.63
C LEU A 74 -5.52 -35.65 20.29
N GLY A 75 -5.62 -34.71 21.25
CA GLY A 75 -5.11 -33.36 21.09
C GLY A 75 -3.60 -33.30 20.78
N LEU A 76 -2.79 -34.07 21.51
CA LEU A 76 -1.34 -34.13 21.30
C LEU A 76 -0.97 -34.69 19.91
N VAL A 77 -1.61 -35.77 19.46
CA VAL A 77 -1.35 -36.37 18.14
C VAL A 77 -1.77 -35.41 17.02
N VAL A 78 -2.93 -34.78 17.15
CA VAL A 78 -3.44 -33.80 16.17
C VAL A 78 -2.54 -32.56 16.11
N GLU A 79 -2.06 -32.07 17.25
CA GLU A 79 -1.15 -30.93 17.30
C GLU A 79 0.23 -31.25 16.73
N GLY A 80 0.74 -32.46 16.98
CA GLY A 80 1.96 -32.98 16.35
C GLY A 80 1.83 -33.05 14.82
N LEU A 81 0.68 -33.52 14.32
CA LEU A 81 0.38 -33.54 12.88
C LEU A 81 0.26 -32.13 12.31
N ARG A 82 -0.40 -31.20 13.02
CA ARG A 82 -0.47 -29.77 12.65
C ARG A 82 0.92 -29.17 12.48
N ALA A 83 1.78 -29.31 13.49
CA ALA A 83 3.14 -28.78 13.46
C ALA A 83 4.01 -29.41 12.36
N HIS A 84 3.83 -30.70 12.07
CA HIS A 84 4.52 -31.35 10.96
C HIS A 84 4.08 -30.79 9.60
N VAL A 85 2.76 -30.76 9.36
CA VAL A 85 2.19 -30.26 8.09
C VAL A 85 2.48 -28.77 7.89
N ALA A 86 2.46 -27.97 8.95
CA ALA A 86 2.78 -26.55 8.87
C ALA A 86 4.25 -26.29 8.53
N ARG A 87 5.18 -27.11 9.05
CA ARG A 87 6.60 -27.09 8.63
C ARG A 87 6.77 -27.43 7.15
N LEU A 88 6.02 -28.41 6.64
CA LEU A 88 6.06 -28.78 5.22
C LEU A 88 5.56 -27.63 4.33
N LEU A 89 4.44 -26.98 4.70
CA LEU A 89 3.95 -25.79 3.99
C LEU A 89 4.95 -24.64 4.01
N TRP A 90 5.60 -24.40 5.16
CA TRP A 90 6.63 -23.37 5.27
C TRP A 90 7.80 -23.66 4.33
N ARG A 91 8.31 -24.91 4.31
CA ARG A 91 9.41 -25.32 3.40
C ARG A 91 9.01 -25.20 1.93
N LEU A 92 7.76 -25.49 1.60
CA LEU A 92 7.22 -25.31 0.25
C LEU A 92 7.24 -23.83 -0.16
N LEU A 93 6.76 -22.93 0.70
CA LEU A 93 6.67 -21.50 0.39
C LEU A 93 8.03 -20.79 0.39
N VAL A 94 8.81 -20.94 1.46
CA VAL A 94 10.08 -20.23 1.62
C VAL A 94 11.19 -20.89 0.81
N GLY A 95 11.28 -22.22 0.85
CA GLY A 95 12.36 -22.97 0.22
C GLY A 95 12.17 -23.19 -1.28
N ARG A 96 11.00 -23.70 -1.70
CA ARG A 96 10.77 -24.07 -3.12
C ARG A 96 10.18 -22.94 -3.95
N ALA A 97 9.20 -22.21 -3.42
CA ALA A 97 8.50 -21.15 -4.17
C ALA A 97 9.20 -19.78 -4.11
N GLY A 98 10.24 -19.62 -3.29
CA GLY A 98 10.98 -18.38 -3.17
C GLY A 98 10.11 -17.20 -2.70
N LEU A 99 9.47 -17.34 -1.53
CA LEU A 99 8.58 -16.31 -0.99
C LEU A 99 9.26 -14.94 -0.81
N LEU A 100 10.51 -14.89 -0.37
CA LEU A 100 11.22 -13.64 -0.07
C LEU A 100 11.37 -12.74 -1.31
N PRO A 101 11.87 -13.23 -2.47
CA PRO A 101 11.86 -12.46 -3.72
C PRO A 101 10.50 -11.90 -4.11
N HIS A 102 9.43 -12.69 -3.94
CA HIS A 102 8.08 -12.22 -4.25
C HIS A 102 7.60 -11.12 -3.29
N LEU A 103 7.88 -11.25 -1.98
CA LEU A 103 7.59 -10.19 -1.02
C LEU A 103 8.39 -8.91 -1.31
N ALA A 104 9.65 -9.03 -1.73
CA ALA A 104 10.46 -7.91 -2.19
C ALA A 104 9.84 -7.24 -3.44
N ALA A 105 9.38 -8.03 -4.42
CA ALA A 105 8.68 -7.49 -5.58
C ALA A 105 7.36 -6.79 -5.19
N LEU A 106 6.60 -7.32 -4.23
CA LEU A 106 5.41 -6.62 -3.71
C LEU A 106 5.81 -5.27 -3.07
N LYS A 107 6.90 -5.21 -2.32
CA LYS A 107 7.42 -3.95 -1.77
C LYS A 107 7.83 -2.98 -2.89
N ASP A 108 8.57 -3.46 -3.87
CA ASP A 108 9.08 -2.66 -4.98
C ASP A 108 7.95 -2.01 -5.80
N TYR A 109 6.93 -2.79 -6.15
CA TYR A 109 5.87 -2.35 -7.05
C TYR A 109 4.61 -1.86 -6.32
N LEU A 110 4.04 -2.61 -5.36
CA LEU A 110 2.83 -2.17 -4.63
C LEU A 110 3.11 -1.12 -3.56
N LEU A 111 4.28 -1.15 -2.92
CA LEU A 111 4.68 -0.15 -1.92
C LEU A 111 5.58 0.95 -2.50
N LEU A 112 5.75 0.99 -3.83
CA LEU A 112 6.50 2.03 -4.55
C LEU A 112 7.95 2.22 -4.06
N ALA A 113 8.62 1.18 -3.57
CA ALA A 113 10.02 1.29 -3.16
C ALA A 113 10.94 1.60 -4.37
N ARG A 114 10.59 1.10 -5.56
CA ARG A 114 11.24 1.51 -6.83
C ARG A 114 10.71 2.85 -7.31
N GLY A 115 11.20 3.92 -6.69
CA GLY A 115 10.72 5.27 -6.98
C GLY A 115 11.00 5.74 -8.42
N ASP A 116 12.11 5.34 -9.02
CA ASP A 116 12.50 5.66 -10.40
C ASP A 116 11.55 5.06 -11.45
N PHE A 117 11.11 3.81 -11.24
CA PHE A 117 10.11 3.14 -12.06
C PHE A 117 8.79 3.92 -12.06
N TRP A 118 8.25 4.22 -10.87
CA TRP A 118 6.98 4.94 -10.75
C TRP A 118 7.07 6.40 -11.22
N ASN A 119 8.22 7.04 -11.08
CA ASN A 119 8.46 8.37 -11.65
C ASN A 119 8.38 8.35 -13.17
N THR A 120 9.03 7.37 -13.79
CA THR A 120 9.02 7.21 -15.23
C THR A 120 7.62 6.87 -15.74
N PHE A 121 6.91 5.98 -15.03
CA PHE A 121 5.53 5.65 -15.32
C PHE A 121 4.62 6.89 -15.29
N LEU A 122 4.66 7.67 -14.20
CA LEU A 122 3.83 8.88 -14.06
C LEU A 122 4.16 9.95 -15.11
N ALA A 123 5.41 10.05 -15.54
CA ALA A 123 5.81 10.95 -16.62
C ALA A 123 5.25 10.50 -17.98
N GLU A 124 5.35 9.20 -18.31
CA GLU A 124 4.85 8.61 -19.56
C GLU A 124 3.31 8.55 -19.61
N SER A 125 2.65 8.34 -18.47
CA SER A 125 1.19 8.24 -18.37
C SER A 125 0.50 9.59 -18.30
N LYS A 126 1.23 10.69 -18.06
CA LYS A 126 0.69 12.05 -17.97
C LYS A 126 -0.23 12.45 -19.14
N PRO A 127 0.13 12.25 -20.43
CA PRO A 127 -0.78 12.58 -21.53
C PRO A 127 -2.04 11.71 -21.56
N LEU A 128 -1.93 10.43 -21.17
CA LEU A 128 -3.07 9.53 -21.08
C LEU A 128 -4.04 9.98 -19.96
N MET A 129 -3.49 10.37 -18.82
CA MET A 129 -4.24 10.78 -17.64
C MET A 129 -4.81 12.20 -17.71
N ALA A 130 -4.49 12.96 -18.76
CA ALA A 130 -5.07 14.28 -18.98
C ALA A 130 -6.54 14.22 -19.41
N ALA A 131 -6.98 13.08 -19.95
CA ALA A 131 -8.36 12.80 -20.32
C ALA A 131 -8.96 11.73 -19.38
N PRO A 132 -10.29 11.65 -19.25
CA PRO A 132 -10.92 10.55 -18.53
C PRO A 132 -10.62 9.19 -19.21
N PRO A 133 -10.52 8.11 -18.42
CA PRO A 133 -10.19 6.79 -18.95
C PRO A 133 -11.25 6.27 -19.92
N ARG A 134 -10.81 5.62 -21.00
CA ARG A 134 -11.69 5.01 -22.01
C ARG A 134 -12.03 3.58 -21.58
N PRO A 135 -13.32 3.23 -21.37
CA PRO A 135 -13.69 1.93 -20.80
C PRO A 135 -13.18 0.69 -21.53
N GLN A 136 -13.06 0.77 -22.85
CA GLN A 136 -12.69 -0.37 -23.69
C GLN A 136 -11.18 -0.57 -23.84
N SER A 137 -10.36 0.46 -23.58
CA SER A 137 -8.92 0.43 -23.88
C SER A 137 -8.02 0.78 -22.71
N VAL A 138 -8.56 1.23 -21.57
CA VAL A 138 -7.77 1.79 -20.47
C VAL A 138 -6.64 0.84 -20.00
N ASP A 139 -6.91 -0.45 -19.85
CA ASP A 139 -5.91 -1.40 -19.35
C ASP A 139 -4.78 -1.61 -20.37
N ALA A 140 -5.11 -1.72 -21.65
CA ALA A 140 -4.13 -1.81 -22.74
C ALA A 140 -3.34 -0.50 -22.90
N ASP A 141 -4.01 0.65 -22.77
CA ASP A 141 -3.40 1.97 -22.83
C ASP A 141 -2.44 2.19 -21.65
N LEU A 142 -2.74 1.67 -20.45
CA LEU A 142 -1.88 1.73 -19.26
C LEU A 142 -0.70 0.75 -19.32
N ALA A 143 -0.87 -0.40 -19.98
CA ALA A 143 0.20 -1.37 -20.15
C ALA A 143 1.39 -0.80 -20.95
N VAL A 144 1.15 0.11 -21.89
CA VAL A 144 2.20 0.72 -22.71
C VAL A 144 3.15 1.61 -21.88
N PRO A 145 2.70 2.63 -21.12
CA PRO A 145 3.54 3.37 -20.19
C PRO A 145 4.23 2.48 -19.16
N LEU A 146 3.57 1.43 -18.67
CA LEU A 146 4.14 0.50 -17.69
C LEU A 146 5.31 -0.30 -18.27
N ALA A 147 5.17 -0.81 -19.50
CA ALA A 147 6.26 -1.50 -20.18
C ALA A 147 7.42 -0.56 -20.52
N ARG A 148 7.13 0.69 -20.90
CA ARG A 148 8.17 1.70 -21.14
C ARG A 148 8.90 2.09 -19.86
N SER A 149 8.19 2.25 -18.74
CA SER A 149 8.81 2.56 -17.46
C SER A 149 9.69 1.40 -16.99
N ALA A 150 9.31 0.17 -17.26
CA ALA A 150 10.15 -1.01 -17.01
C ALA A 150 11.50 -0.92 -17.74
N ALA A 151 11.45 -0.64 -19.05
CA ALA A 151 12.64 -0.57 -19.90
C ALA A 151 13.52 0.66 -19.66
N LYS A 152 13.02 1.69 -18.98
CA LYS A 152 13.73 2.97 -18.75
C LYS A 152 14.19 3.19 -17.31
N SER A 153 14.00 2.20 -16.43
CA SER A 153 14.29 2.32 -15.00
C SER A 153 15.08 1.14 -14.49
N SER A 154 15.41 1.13 -13.19
CA SER A 154 16.06 0.02 -12.51
C SER A 154 15.28 -1.31 -12.55
N ALA A 155 14.02 -1.29 -13.00
CA ALA A 155 13.20 -2.49 -13.24
C ALA A 155 13.53 -3.23 -14.54
N GLU A 156 14.47 -2.73 -15.34
CA GLU A 156 14.90 -3.39 -16.57
C GLU A 156 15.44 -4.80 -16.26
N GLY A 157 14.85 -5.82 -16.89
CA GLY A 157 15.26 -7.21 -16.73
C GLY A 157 14.77 -7.91 -15.46
N ASP A 158 13.88 -7.29 -14.67
CA ASP A 158 13.29 -7.95 -13.49
C ASP A 158 12.36 -9.12 -13.91
N PRO A 159 12.66 -10.38 -13.51
CA PRO A 159 11.87 -11.54 -13.90
C PRO A 159 10.47 -11.58 -13.25
N LEU A 160 10.25 -10.85 -12.16
CA LEU A 160 8.97 -10.84 -11.43
C LEU A 160 8.03 -9.74 -11.90
N LEU A 161 8.54 -8.72 -12.60
CA LEU A 161 7.72 -7.63 -13.12
C LEU A 161 6.57 -8.09 -14.04
N PRO A 162 6.75 -9.07 -14.96
CA PRO A 162 5.67 -9.55 -15.80
C PRO A 162 4.48 -10.14 -15.04
N ALA A 163 4.62 -10.45 -13.75
CA ALA A 163 3.50 -10.87 -12.90
C ALA A 163 2.57 -9.72 -12.51
N PHE A 164 3.02 -8.47 -12.64
CA PHE A 164 2.27 -7.28 -12.27
C PHE A 164 1.61 -6.65 -13.49
N SER A 165 0.32 -6.31 -13.37
CA SER A 165 -0.43 -5.58 -14.39
C SER A 165 -1.31 -4.53 -13.77
N LEU A 166 -1.32 -3.32 -14.33
CA LEU A 166 -2.25 -2.27 -13.92
C LEU A 166 -3.63 -2.57 -14.51
N ARG A 167 -4.65 -2.49 -13.65
CA ARG A 167 -6.05 -2.60 -14.04
C ARG A 167 -6.84 -1.42 -13.50
N TYR A 168 -7.77 -0.93 -14.30
CA TYR A 168 -8.71 0.09 -13.88
C TYR A 168 -10.03 -0.55 -13.43
N LEU A 169 -10.49 -0.23 -12.22
CA LEU A 169 -11.74 -0.75 -11.67
C LEU A 169 -12.93 0.18 -11.94
N TRP A 170 -14.12 -0.39 -12.15
CA TRP A 170 -15.33 0.36 -12.50
C TRP A 170 -16.41 0.25 -11.42
N GLY A 171 -17.11 1.37 -11.17
CA GLY A 171 -18.32 1.42 -10.34
C GLY A 171 -18.15 0.78 -8.95
N GLN A 172 -19.03 -0.17 -8.63
CA GLN A 172 -19.06 -0.83 -7.32
C GLN A 172 -17.81 -1.66 -7.01
N GLU A 173 -17.11 -2.18 -8.03
CA GLU A 173 -15.87 -2.94 -7.83
C GLU A 173 -14.77 -2.02 -7.28
N ALA A 174 -14.68 -0.79 -7.79
CA ALA A 174 -13.76 0.22 -7.29
C ALA A 174 -14.09 0.63 -5.85
N GLU A 175 -15.36 0.94 -5.57
CA GLU A 175 -15.79 1.31 -4.22
C GLU A 175 -15.46 0.21 -3.21
N ALA A 176 -15.78 -1.04 -3.53
CA ALA A 176 -15.48 -2.17 -2.67
C ALA A 176 -13.97 -2.37 -2.46
N ALA A 177 -13.14 -2.19 -3.49
CA ALA A 177 -11.69 -2.36 -3.39
C ALA A 177 -11.06 -1.33 -2.43
N PHE A 178 -11.48 -0.06 -2.51
CA PHE A 178 -10.88 1.04 -1.74
C PHE A 178 -11.62 1.38 -0.45
N GLN A 179 -12.71 0.68 -0.13
CA GLN A 179 -13.36 0.80 1.16
C GLN A 179 -12.60 0.01 2.23
N ILE A 180 -12.27 0.66 3.33
CA ILE A 180 -11.57 0.06 4.46
C ILE A 180 -12.62 -0.30 5.52
N SER A 181 -12.86 -1.58 5.73
CA SER A 181 -13.73 -2.03 6.81
C SER A 181 -13.01 -1.86 8.14
N SER A 182 -13.51 -1.00 9.02
CA SER A 182 -13.13 -1.07 10.43
C SER A 182 -13.76 -2.33 11.00
N GLY A 183 -12.98 -3.25 11.58
CA GLY A 183 -13.48 -4.52 12.13
C GLY A 183 -14.50 -4.40 13.28
N LYS A 184 -14.97 -3.19 13.59
CA LYS A 184 -16.09 -2.94 14.50
C LYS A 184 -17.41 -3.03 13.74
N VAL A 185 -18.22 -4.01 14.11
CA VAL A 185 -19.61 -4.17 13.66
C VAL A 185 -20.36 -2.85 13.89
N GLY A 186 -20.86 -2.22 12.81
CA GLY A 186 -21.64 -0.97 12.85
C GLY A 186 -20.91 0.31 12.46
N SER A 187 -19.57 0.32 12.31
CA SER A 187 -18.86 1.46 11.71
C SER A 187 -18.79 1.25 10.20
N GLY A 188 -19.57 2.00 9.42
CA GLY A 188 -19.44 2.02 7.96
C GLY A 188 -17.98 2.25 7.55
N GLY A 189 -17.47 1.43 6.62
CA GLY A 189 -16.09 1.54 6.16
C GLY A 189 -15.83 2.88 5.47
N HIS A 190 -14.61 3.39 5.55
CA HIS A 190 -14.23 4.66 4.93
C HIS A 190 -13.30 4.45 3.73
N PRO A 191 -13.33 5.33 2.71
CA PRO A 191 -12.49 5.19 1.53
C PRO A 191 -11.05 5.67 1.80
N VAL A 192 -10.11 5.16 1.00
CA VAL A 192 -8.75 5.73 0.87
C VAL A 192 -8.85 7.20 0.41
N PRO A 193 -8.05 8.14 0.96
CA PRO A 193 -8.12 9.57 0.65
C PRO A 193 -8.15 9.87 -0.87
N PRO A 194 -9.23 10.43 -1.42
CA PRO A 194 -9.38 10.63 -2.87
C PRO A 194 -8.53 11.81 -3.36
N LEU A 195 -8.00 11.70 -4.58
CA LEU A 195 -7.23 12.74 -5.25
C LEU A 195 -7.92 13.17 -6.54
N ASP A 196 -8.11 12.22 -7.46
CA ASP A 196 -8.69 12.44 -8.77
C ASP A 196 -9.67 11.30 -9.09
N PRO A 197 -10.98 11.52 -8.95
CA PRO A 197 -11.99 10.47 -9.14
C PRO A 197 -11.89 9.73 -10.48
N CYS A 198 -11.33 10.35 -11.52
CA CYS A 198 -11.20 9.73 -12.84
C CYS A 198 -10.08 8.70 -12.92
N TRP A 199 -9.06 8.80 -12.07
CA TRP A 199 -7.86 7.93 -12.11
C TRP A 199 -7.51 7.32 -10.76
N ASP A 200 -8.30 7.59 -9.72
CA ASP A 200 -8.21 6.99 -8.41
C ASP A 200 -8.47 5.47 -8.35
N PRO A 201 -9.29 4.86 -9.25
CA PRO A 201 -9.57 3.43 -9.21
C PRO A 201 -8.52 2.51 -9.86
N LEU A 202 -7.24 2.88 -9.77
CA LEU A 202 -6.13 2.08 -10.28
C LEU A 202 -5.72 1.01 -9.27
N VAL A 203 -5.64 -0.24 -9.71
CA VAL A 203 -5.07 -1.34 -8.93
C VAL A 203 -3.93 -1.99 -9.68
N LEU A 204 -2.98 -2.52 -8.92
CA LEU A 204 -1.94 -3.39 -9.45
C LEU A 204 -2.36 -4.83 -9.15
N GLU A 205 -2.77 -5.54 -10.19
CA GLU A 205 -3.04 -6.97 -10.13
C GLU A 205 -1.73 -7.75 -10.12
N VAL A 206 -1.66 -8.76 -9.26
CA VAL A 206 -0.49 -9.62 -9.11
C VAL A 206 -0.90 -11.04 -9.48
N ARG A 207 -0.33 -11.57 -10.56
CA ARG A 207 -0.45 -12.98 -10.94
C ARG A 207 0.49 -13.80 -10.08
N LEU A 208 -0.07 -14.51 -9.11
CA LEU A 208 0.67 -15.35 -8.18
C LEU A 208 0.58 -16.80 -8.63
N ASP A 209 1.74 -17.42 -8.84
CA ASP A 209 1.82 -18.85 -9.05
C ASP A 209 1.55 -19.60 -7.76
N TRP A 210 0.98 -20.79 -7.89
CA TRP A 210 0.85 -21.70 -6.76
C TRP A 210 2.27 -22.05 -6.25
N PRO A 211 2.55 -21.97 -4.94
CA PRO A 211 1.65 -21.95 -3.78
C PRO A 211 1.49 -20.59 -3.09
N LEU A 212 1.99 -19.48 -3.66
CA LEU A 212 2.09 -18.18 -2.96
C LEU A 212 0.74 -17.60 -2.55
N GLY A 213 -0.33 -17.91 -3.31
CA GLY A 213 -1.70 -17.51 -2.99
C GLY A 213 -2.25 -18.06 -1.67
N LEU A 214 -1.56 -19.01 -1.03
CA LEU A 214 -1.91 -19.47 0.32
C LEU A 214 -1.69 -18.39 1.39
N LEU A 215 -0.64 -17.58 1.23
CA LEU A 215 -0.33 -16.47 2.12
C LEU A 215 -0.91 -15.15 1.58
N LEU A 216 -0.75 -14.94 0.26
CA LEU A 216 -1.16 -13.73 -0.43
C LEU A 216 -2.55 -13.90 -1.05
N GLY A 217 -3.55 -14.02 -0.19
CA GLY A 217 -4.94 -14.11 -0.61
C GLY A 217 -5.51 -12.79 -1.13
N ARG A 218 -6.77 -12.84 -1.58
CA ARG A 218 -7.49 -11.67 -2.14
C ARG A 218 -7.59 -10.52 -1.14
N GLU A 219 -7.83 -10.81 0.13
CA GLU A 219 -7.94 -9.79 1.19
C GLU A 219 -6.58 -9.12 1.46
N GLN A 220 -5.49 -9.89 1.44
CA GLN A 220 -4.14 -9.34 1.60
C GLN A 220 -3.79 -8.44 0.41
N LEU A 221 -3.99 -8.89 -0.82
CA LEU A 221 -3.73 -8.09 -2.03
C LEU A 221 -4.61 -6.84 -2.11
N ARG A 222 -5.85 -6.91 -1.62
CA ARG A 222 -6.72 -5.73 -1.50
C ARG A 222 -6.12 -4.69 -0.54
N ARG A 223 -5.64 -5.10 0.63
CA ARG A 223 -4.97 -4.19 1.59
C ARG A 223 -3.67 -3.60 1.02
N TYR A 224 -2.88 -4.38 0.29
CA TYR A 224 -1.73 -3.85 -0.44
C TYR A 224 -2.15 -2.80 -1.48
N ASN A 225 -3.22 -3.07 -2.24
CA ASN A 225 -3.74 -2.11 -3.21
C ASN A 225 -4.29 -0.81 -2.58
N GLN A 226 -4.80 -0.88 -1.36
CA GLN A 226 -5.19 0.32 -0.59
C GLN A 226 -3.98 1.17 -0.21
N LEU A 227 -2.87 0.54 0.20
CA LEU A 227 -1.60 1.22 0.45
C LEU A 227 -1.00 1.78 -0.85
N PHE A 228 -1.00 0.98 -1.92
CA PHE A 228 -0.58 1.39 -3.27
C PHE A 228 -1.33 2.65 -3.72
N ALA A 229 -2.65 2.69 -3.59
CA ALA A 229 -3.46 3.84 -3.96
C ALA A 229 -3.07 5.10 -3.18
N LEU A 230 -2.87 4.99 -1.86
CA LEU A 230 -2.41 6.13 -1.05
C LEU A 230 -1.06 6.65 -1.52
N LEU A 231 -0.07 5.75 -1.69
CA LEU A 231 1.30 6.08 -2.07
C LEU A 231 1.36 6.66 -3.49
N LEU A 232 0.61 6.08 -4.43
CA LEU A 232 0.54 6.58 -5.80
C LEU A 232 -0.09 7.98 -5.85
N ARG A 233 -1.15 8.23 -5.06
CA ARG A 233 -1.78 9.55 -4.95
C ARG A 233 -0.81 10.59 -4.37
N LEU A 234 -0.09 10.24 -3.30
CA LEU A 234 0.97 11.10 -2.76
C LEU A 234 2.04 11.42 -3.81
N ARG A 235 2.50 10.41 -4.57
CA ARG A 235 3.48 10.60 -5.64
C ARG A 235 2.96 11.48 -6.77
N ARG A 236 1.70 11.32 -7.18
CA ARG A 236 1.04 12.18 -8.18
C ARG A 236 1.00 13.63 -7.72
N MET A 237 0.64 13.88 -6.47
CA MET A 237 0.63 15.24 -5.90
C MET A 237 2.01 15.88 -5.88
N GLN A 238 3.07 15.13 -5.55
CA GLN A 238 4.44 15.64 -5.64
C GLN A 238 4.76 16.11 -7.07
N GLY A 239 4.43 15.29 -8.07
CA GLY A 239 4.60 15.65 -9.48
C GLY A 239 3.79 16.90 -9.88
N TRP A 240 2.54 17.01 -9.45
CA TRP A 240 1.70 18.18 -9.73
C TRP A 240 2.23 19.46 -9.09
N LEU A 241 2.77 19.38 -7.87
CA LEU A 241 3.39 20.51 -7.20
C LEU A 241 4.72 20.90 -7.88
N ASP A 242 5.49 19.94 -8.38
CA ASP A 242 6.72 20.21 -9.14
C ASP A 242 6.44 20.85 -10.50
N ASP A 243 5.39 20.43 -11.18
CA ASP A 243 4.94 21.07 -12.42
C ASP A 243 4.44 22.49 -12.16
N ALA A 244 3.62 22.69 -11.12
CA ALA A 244 3.20 24.03 -10.70
C ALA A 244 4.39 24.93 -10.37
N TRP A 245 5.47 24.39 -9.77
CA TRP A 245 6.69 25.16 -9.53
C TRP A 245 7.36 25.60 -10.81
N LYS A 246 7.46 24.73 -11.82
CA LYS A 246 8.03 25.09 -13.13
C LYS A 246 7.25 26.24 -13.77
N ASP A 247 5.92 26.14 -13.77
CA ASP A 247 5.03 27.16 -14.33
C ASP A 247 5.21 28.50 -13.59
N LEU A 248 5.17 28.48 -12.26
CA LEU A 248 5.37 29.69 -11.43
C LEU A 248 6.75 30.33 -11.64
N ARG A 249 7.80 29.53 -11.89
CA ARG A 249 9.15 30.05 -12.21
C ARG A 249 9.20 30.73 -13.56
N VAL A 250 8.47 30.23 -14.56
CA VAL A 250 8.35 30.88 -15.87
C VAL A 250 7.61 32.21 -15.72
N MET A 251 6.50 32.22 -14.98
CA MET A 251 5.69 33.41 -14.71
C MET A 251 6.48 34.52 -13.98
N ASP A 252 7.25 34.14 -12.96
CA ASP A 252 8.10 35.08 -12.21
C ASP A 252 9.17 35.73 -13.10
N LYS A 253 9.81 34.95 -13.98
CA LYS A 253 10.78 35.47 -14.96
C LYS A 253 10.13 36.44 -15.97
N GLN A 254 8.91 36.16 -16.42
CA GLN A 254 8.20 37.05 -17.33
C GLN A 254 7.85 38.38 -16.66
N LEU A 255 7.40 38.34 -15.41
CA LEU A 255 7.07 39.52 -14.63
C LEU A 255 8.31 40.41 -14.39
N GLN A 256 9.49 39.80 -14.18
CA GLN A 256 10.76 40.52 -14.01
C GLN A 256 11.29 41.14 -15.32
N ARG A 257 10.95 40.60 -16.49
CA ARG A 257 11.41 41.10 -17.80
C ARG A 257 10.55 42.24 -18.36
N SER A 258 9.35 42.47 -17.83
CA SER A 258 8.43 43.52 -18.28
C SER A 258 8.20 44.62 -17.21
N PRO A 259 9.22 45.39 -16.82
CA PRO A 259 9.08 46.48 -15.84
C PRO A 259 8.40 47.75 -16.39
N SER A 260 8.13 47.83 -17.71
CA SER A 260 7.71 49.06 -18.41
C SER A 260 6.22 49.17 -18.76
N ALA A 261 5.35 48.27 -18.28
CA ALA A 261 3.89 48.40 -18.47
C ALA A 261 3.28 49.31 -17.38
N PRO A 262 2.52 50.36 -17.73
CA PRO A 262 1.97 51.30 -16.75
C PRO A 262 0.95 50.62 -15.84
N SER A 263 1.10 50.96 -14.56
CA SER A 263 0.22 50.69 -13.41
C SER A 263 -1.28 50.69 -13.73
N SER A 264 -1.88 49.48 -13.80
CA SER A 264 -3.28 49.22 -13.42
C SER A 264 -3.64 47.72 -13.43
N SER A 265 -2.89 46.87 -14.16
CA SER A 265 -3.19 45.43 -14.32
C SER A 265 -2.03 44.47 -13.98
N ALA A 266 -0.90 44.98 -13.47
CA ALA A 266 0.23 44.15 -13.08
C ALA A 266 -0.07 43.38 -11.80
N VAL A 267 0.11 42.05 -11.81
CA VAL A 267 0.07 41.23 -10.61
C VAL A 267 1.11 41.75 -9.62
N PRO A 268 0.74 42.13 -8.38
CA PRO A 268 1.72 42.56 -7.40
C PRO A 268 2.73 41.44 -7.12
N HIS A 269 4.03 41.73 -7.18
CA HIS A 269 5.09 40.78 -6.86
C HIS A 269 4.88 40.07 -5.51
N GLY A 270 4.25 40.75 -4.54
CA GLY A 270 3.86 40.18 -3.25
C GLY A 270 2.89 38.99 -3.37
N ARG A 271 1.88 39.08 -4.24
CA ARG A 271 0.90 37.98 -4.44
C ARG A 271 1.53 36.76 -5.11
N MET A 272 2.49 36.98 -6.01
CA MET A 272 3.25 35.89 -6.63
C MET A 272 4.12 35.18 -5.59
N ARG A 273 4.77 35.93 -4.68
CA ARG A 273 5.53 35.35 -3.57
C ARG A 273 4.64 34.54 -2.63
N GLU A 274 3.47 35.06 -2.25
CA GLU A 274 2.51 34.34 -1.41
C GLU A 274 2.06 33.00 -2.03
N LEU A 275 1.87 32.96 -3.35
CA LEU A 275 1.54 31.74 -4.09
C LEU A 275 2.69 30.73 -4.09
N GLN A 276 3.92 31.18 -4.31
CA GLN A 276 5.12 30.32 -4.22
C GLN A 276 5.30 29.78 -2.79
N ASP A 277 5.08 30.61 -1.78
CA ASP A 277 5.15 30.21 -0.37
C ASP A 277 4.09 29.15 -0.05
N LEU A 278 2.84 29.34 -0.49
CA LEU A 278 1.79 28.34 -0.34
C LEU A 278 2.18 27.00 -0.96
N ARG A 279 2.65 27.01 -2.22
CA ARG A 279 3.12 25.79 -2.91
C ARG A 279 4.26 25.12 -2.13
N ASN A 280 5.21 25.89 -1.61
CA ASN A 280 6.34 25.36 -0.86
C ASN A 280 5.91 24.69 0.44
N VAL A 281 4.94 25.26 1.15
CA VAL A 281 4.36 24.64 2.36
C VAL A 281 3.62 23.35 2.00
N MET A 282 2.80 23.35 0.94
CA MET A 282 2.13 22.14 0.45
C MET A 282 3.12 21.04 0.08
N ALA A 283 4.17 21.38 -0.69
CA ALA A 283 5.21 20.44 -1.09
C ALA A 283 5.99 19.90 0.13
N HIS A 284 6.29 20.75 1.11
CA HIS A 284 6.95 20.33 2.35
C HIS A 284 6.09 19.30 3.10
N LEU A 285 4.79 19.55 3.26
CA LEU A 285 3.87 18.61 3.93
C LEU A 285 3.81 17.26 3.19
N VAL A 286 3.55 17.28 1.88
CA VAL A 286 3.43 16.06 1.07
C VAL A 286 4.74 15.27 1.06
N ASN A 287 5.89 15.94 0.92
CA ASN A 287 7.20 15.29 0.92
C ASN A 287 7.51 14.63 2.26
N ASN A 288 7.26 15.31 3.39
CA ASN A 288 7.51 14.70 4.70
C ASN A 288 6.56 13.54 4.99
N LEU A 289 5.31 13.62 4.53
CA LEU A 289 4.37 12.50 4.66
C LEU A 289 4.83 11.29 3.85
N GLN A 290 5.29 11.50 2.61
CA GLN A 290 5.85 10.44 1.77
C GLN A 290 7.09 9.80 2.42
N ILE A 291 8.02 10.61 2.93
CA ILE A 291 9.24 10.12 3.59
C ILE A 291 8.89 9.31 4.83
N TYR A 292 7.94 9.78 5.65
CA TYR A 292 7.50 9.05 6.84
C TYR A 292 6.91 7.68 6.48
N ILE A 293 5.96 7.64 5.54
CA ILE A 293 5.30 6.38 5.17
C ILE A 293 6.32 5.41 4.53
N GLN A 294 7.20 5.90 3.66
CA GLN A 294 8.18 5.02 3.01
C GLN A 294 9.27 4.56 3.98
N THR A 295 9.98 5.48 4.63
CA THR A 295 11.18 5.16 5.40
C THR A 295 10.86 4.71 6.82
N ASP A 296 10.00 5.44 7.54
CA ASP A 296 9.80 5.17 8.97
C ASP A 296 8.72 4.09 9.21
N VAL A 297 7.84 3.86 8.23
CA VAL A 297 6.77 2.86 8.30
C VAL A 297 7.10 1.64 7.44
N ILE A 298 7.23 1.77 6.12
CA ILE A 298 7.39 0.62 5.22
C ILE A 298 8.73 -0.09 5.44
N GLU A 299 9.86 0.61 5.36
CA GLU A 299 11.19 -0.01 5.50
C GLU A 299 11.37 -0.70 6.85
N VAL A 300 11.08 -0.02 7.96
CA VAL A 300 11.24 -0.56 9.31
C VAL A 300 10.41 -1.84 9.52
N ASN A 301 9.13 -1.80 9.14
CA ASN A 301 8.25 -2.96 9.31
C ASN A 301 8.61 -4.09 8.34
N PHE A 302 9.10 -3.78 7.14
CA PHE A 302 9.48 -4.80 6.17
C PHE A 302 10.74 -5.55 6.62
N SER A 303 11.77 -4.84 7.08
CA SER A 303 12.95 -5.48 7.66
C SER A 303 12.62 -6.34 8.89
N ALA A 304 11.67 -5.88 9.73
CA ALA A 304 11.17 -6.69 10.84
C ALA A 304 10.46 -7.98 10.36
N LEU A 305 9.68 -7.89 9.28
CA LEU A 305 9.05 -9.06 8.66
C LEU A 305 10.11 -10.02 8.10
N GLU A 306 11.10 -9.54 7.34
CA GLU A 306 12.17 -10.38 6.77
C GLU A 306 12.95 -11.13 7.85
N ASN A 307 13.31 -10.45 8.95
CA ASN A 307 13.94 -11.08 10.10
C ASN A 307 13.04 -12.14 10.76
N LYS A 308 11.72 -11.87 10.82
CA LYS A 308 10.77 -12.82 11.38
C LYS A 308 10.57 -14.04 10.48
N ILE A 309 10.55 -13.86 9.16
CA ILE A 309 10.46 -14.95 8.18
C ILE A 309 11.71 -15.82 8.23
N SER A 310 12.88 -15.21 8.39
CA SER A 310 14.17 -15.92 8.47
C SER A 310 14.32 -16.76 9.75
N SER A 311 13.63 -16.39 10.82
CA SER A 311 13.65 -17.10 12.11
C SER A 311 12.49 -18.07 12.32
N CYS A 312 11.39 -17.94 11.57
CA CYS A 312 10.24 -18.84 11.70
C CYS A 312 10.45 -20.14 10.91
N GLN A 313 9.85 -21.23 11.39
CA GLN A 313 9.82 -22.53 10.69
C GLN A 313 8.41 -23.11 10.59
N ASP A 314 7.40 -22.35 11.03
CA ASP A 314 5.98 -22.75 11.03
C ASP A 314 5.20 -21.80 10.09
N PHE A 315 4.38 -22.37 9.21
CA PHE A 315 3.49 -21.63 8.32
C PHE A 315 2.50 -20.74 9.09
N SER A 316 1.95 -21.21 10.20
CA SER A 316 1.00 -20.42 11.00
C SER A 316 1.68 -19.19 11.62
N GLU A 317 2.95 -19.29 11.99
CA GLU A 317 3.73 -18.16 12.48
C GLU A 317 4.05 -17.16 11.36
N LEU A 318 4.40 -17.66 10.17
CA LEU A 318 4.60 -16.86 8.96
C LEU A 318 3.34 -16.07 8.57
N GLU A 319 2.19 -16.74 8.52
CA GLU A 319 0.89 -16.12 8.21
C GLU A 319 0.56 -15.01 9.21
N ARG A 320 0.73 -15.29 10.51
CA ARG A 320 0.51 -14.30 11.56
C ARG A 320 1.46 -13.11 11.44
N ALA A 321 2.75 -13.35 11.16
CA ALA A 321 3.74 -12.29 11.00
C ALA A 321 3.37 -11.36 9.82
N HIS A 322 2.98 -11.92 8.68
CA HIS A 322 2.53 -11.13 7.51
C HIS A 322 1.24 -10.35 7.80
N HIS A 323 0.27 -10.95 8.48
CA HIS A 323 -0.95 -10.26 8.87
C HIS A 323 -0.67 -9.07 9.81
N VAL A 324 0.21 -9.27 10.81
CA VAL A 324 0.63 -8.20 11.73
C VAL A 324 1.39 -7.10 10.98
N PHE A 325 2.28 -7.46 10.06
CA PHE A 325 2.99 -6.51 9.20
C PHE A 325 2.02 -5.62 8.43
N LEU A 326 1.10 -6.23 7.66
CA LEU A 326 0.17 -5.50 6.80
C LEU A 326 -0.82 -4.66 7.62
N SER A 327 -1.31 -5.18 8.74
CA SER A 327 -2.16 -4.42 9.67
C SER A 327 -1.42 -3.23 10.27
N THR A 328 -0.14 -3.38 10.62
CA THR A 328 0.69 -2.30 11.16
C THR A 328 0.90 -1.22 10.11
N LEU A 329 1.20 -1.59 8.85
CA LEU A 329 1.32 -0.63 7.75
C LEU A 329 0.04 0.18 7.53
N MET A 330 -1.13 -0.47 7.52
CA MET A 330 -2.40 0.24 7.37
C MET A 330 -2.66 1.22 8.51
N VAL A 331 -2.38 0.82 9.76
CA VAL A 331 -2.54 1.70 10.91
C VAL A 331 -1.59 2.89 10.79
N GLN A 332 -0.28 2.63 10.68
CA GLN A 332 0.77 3.66 10.66
C GLN A 332 0.72 4.57 9.42
N SER A 333 0.09 4.15 8.32
CA SER A 333 -0.18 5.00 7.15
C SER A 333 -1.49 5.80 7.28
N PHE A 334 -2.09 5.85 8.48
CA PHE A 334 -3.34 6.56 8.82
C PHE A 334 -4.62 6.03 8.16
N LEU A 335 -4.53 4.91 7.43
CA LEU A 335 -5.64 4.34 6.67
C LEU A 335 -6.73 3.71 7.55
N THR A 336 -6.47 3.43 8.82
CA THR A 336 -7.48 2.85 9.73
C THR A 336 -8.30 3.90 10.47
N VAL A 337 -7.85 5.15 10.51
CA VAL A 337 -8.49 6.24 11.27
C VAL A 337 -9.29 7.13 10.32
N ARG A 338 -10.62 7.02 10.37
CA ARG A 338 -11.53 7.73 9.45
C ARG A 338 -11.34 9.24 9.43
N SER A 339 -11.15 9.88 10.59
CA SER A 339 -10.94 11.33 10.67
C SER A 339 -9.65 11.78 9.99
N LEU A 340 -8.55 11.02 10.13
CA LEU A 340 -7.29 11.31 9.46
C LEU A 340 -7.41 11.10 7.94
N CYS A 341 -8.09 10.02 7.52
CA CYS A 341 -8.35 9.80 6.09
C CYS A 341 -9.16 10.94 5.46
N ALA A 342 -10.17 11.45 6.17
CA ALA A 342 -10.95 12.60 5.71
C ALA A 342 -10.08 13.86 5.58
N VAL A 343 -9.32 14.20 6.62
CA VAL A 343 -8.43 15.38 6.60
C VAL A 343 -7.35 15.26 5.53
N LEU A 344 -6.77 14.08 5.33
CA LEU A 344 -5.83 13.82 4.22
C LEU A 344 -6.51 14.00 2.87
N GLY A 345 -7.75 13.52 2.70
CA GLY A 345 -8.54 13.73 1.50
C GLY A 345 -8.76 15.21 1.21
N ASP A 346 -9.11 16.01 2.23
CA ASP A 346 -9.30 17.46 2.09
C ASP A 346 -7.99 18.15 1.67
N ILE A 347 -6.85 17.76 2.28
CA ILE A 347 -5.52 18.25 1.89
C ILE A 347 -5.19 17.89 0.43
N PHE A 348 -5.52 16.68 -0.01
CA PHE A 348 -5.28 16.22 -1.38
C PHE A 348 -6.08 17.06 -2.37
N GLN A 349 -7.33 17.40 -2.04
CA GLN A 349 -8.17 18.28 -2.84
C GLN A 349 -7.68 19.73 -2.85
N ASP A 350 -7.14 20.24 -1.74
CA ASP A 350 -6.52 21.58 -1.71
C ASP A 350 -5.29 21.65 -2.63
N VAL A 351 -4.43 20.62 -2.61
CA VAL A 351 -3.27 20.50 -3.52
C VAL A 351 -3.72 20.40 -4.97
N ALA A 352 -4.70 19.54 -5.27
CA ALA A 352 -5.27 19.39 -6.61
C ALA A 352 -5.83 20.72 -7.13
N SER A 353 -6.57 21.44 -6.29
CA SER A 353 -7.15 22.75 -6.61
C SER A 353 -6.07 23.79 -6.93
N LEU A 354 -5.00 23.85 -6.13
CA LEU A 354 -3.88 24.75 -6.41
C LEU A 354 -3.24 24.43 -7.77
N SER A 355 -2.90 23.15 -7.99
CA SER A 355 -2.27 22.72 -9.25
C SER A 355 -3.15 23.00 -10.46
N GLN A 356 -4.47 22.77 -10.37
CA GLN A 356 -5.41 23.11 -11.44
C GLN A 356 -5.49 24.61 -11.72
N LEU A 357 -5.49 25.46 -10.68
CA LEU A 357 -5.49 26.92 -10.85
C LEU A 357 -4.22 27.40 -11.56
N VAL A 358 -3.06 26.86 -11.20
CA VAL A 358 -1.77 27.19 -11.83
C VAL A 358 -1.73 26.69 -13.28
N SER A 359 -2.13 25.44 -13.53
CA SER A 359 -2.13 24.88 -14.89
C SER A 359 -3.11 25.59 -15.83
N ARG A 360 -4.29 26.02 -15.34
CA ARG A 360 -5.25 26.81 -16.14
C ARG A 360 -4.72 28.19 -16.51
N ALA A 361 -3.87 28.78 -15.68
CA ALA A 361 -3.24 30.05 -15.99
C ALA A 361 -2.22 29.93 -17.14
N GLY A 362 -1.69 28.74 -17.43
CA GLY A 362 -0.91 28.48 -18.65
C GLY A 362 0.31 29.38 -18.80
N CYS A 363 1.11 29.51 -17.73
CA CYS A 363 2.28 30.40 -17.64
C CYS A 363 1.97 31.90 -17.84
N ASP A 364 0.71 32.34 -17.80
CA ASP A 364 0.31 33.75 -17.90
C ASP A 364 -0.11 34.29 -16.51
N PRO A 365 0.65 35.24 -15.93
CA PRO A 365 0.34 35.82 -14.62
C PRO A 365 -1.06 36.44 -14.51
N GLN A 366 -1.61 36.98 -15.60
CA GLN A 366 -2.88 37.71 -15.56
C GLN A 366 -4.10 36.79 -15.42
N ARG A 367 -3.97 35.50 -15.74
CA ARG A 367 -5.05 34.52 -15.66
C ARG A 367 -5.21 33.90 -14.27
N LEU A 368 -4.37 34.29 -13.30
CA LEU A 368 -4.43 33.78 -11.94
C LEU A 368 -5.60 34.40 -11.16
N ASP A 369 -6.50 33.53 -10.68
CA ASP A 369 -7.52 33.92 -9.71
C ASP A 369 -6.95 33.92 -8.30
N PHE A 370 -6.45 35.08 -7.86
CA PHE A 370 -5.90 35.27 -6.52
C PHE A 370 -6.95 35.11 -5.41
N ALA A 371 -8.24 35.34 -5.68
CA ALA A 371 -9.28 35.11 -4.69
C ALA A 371 -9.49 33.61 -4.47
N ALA A 372 -9.45 32.80 -5.53
CA ALA A 372 -9.44 31.34 -5.40
C ALA A 372 -8.20 30.83 -4.67
N ILE A 373 -7.01 31.34 -5.00
CA ILE A 373 -5.75 30.96 -4.33
C ILE A 373 -5.81 31.27 -2.83
N ALA A 374 -6.34 32.44 -2.45
CA ALA A 374 -6.50 32.79 -1.03
C ALA A 374 -7.46 31.84 -0.29
N ARG A 375 -8.57 31.41 -0.93
CA ARG A 375 -9.48 30.41 -0.36
C ARG A 375 -8.77 29.07 -0.15
N VAL A 376 -8.05 28.58 -1.15
CA VAL A 376 -7.26 27.34 -1.07
C VAL A 376 -6.22 27.44 0.04
N ARG A 377 -5.54 28.58 0.19
CA ARG A 377 -4.59 28.84 1.28
C ARG A 377 -5.24 28.69 2.64
N SER A 378 -6.37 29.36 2.88
CA SER A 378 -7.06 29.30 4.18
C SER A 378 -7.56 27.89 4.51
N ASN A 379 -8.11 27.17 3.53
CA ASN A 379 -8.55 25.79 3.70
C ASN A 379 -7.36 24.87 4.03
N PHE A 380 -6.30 24.93 3.23
CA PHE A 380 -5.11 24.11 3.42
C PHE A 380 -4.47 24.32 4.79
N ILE A 381 -4.30 25.58 5.23
CA ILE A 381 -3.73 25.89 6.56
C ILE A 381 -4.61 25.29 7.66
N ARG A 382 -5.94 25.40 7.55
CA ARG A 382 -6.88 24.82 8.52
C ARG A 382 -6.75 23.30 8.57
N HIS A 383 -6.75 22.62 7.41
CA HIS A 383 -6.66 21.17 7.35
C HIS A 383 -5.29 20.66 7.83
N ALA A 384 -4.19 21.30 7.41
CA ALA A 384 -2.84 20.96 7.83
C ALA A 384 -2.64 21.15 9.34
N THR A 385 -3.19 22.21 9.93
CA THR A 385 -3.17 22.44 11.39
C THR A 385 -4.02 21.42 12.13
N GLY A 386 -5.20 21.06 11.60
CA GLY A 386 -6.04 20.00 12.14
C GLY A 386 -5.35 18.63 12.13
N LEU A 387 -4.66 18.31 11.03
CA LEU A 387 -3.84 17.10 10.91
C LEU A 387 -2.74 17.09 11.96
N TYR A 388 -1.98 18.18 12.06
CA TYR A 388 -0.91 18.32 13.05
C TYR A 388 -1.42 18.11 14.47
N ASN A 389 -2.49 18.78 14.87
CA ASN A 389 -3.08 18.67 16.21
C ASN A 389 -3.57 17.25 16.53
N THR A 390 -4.13 16.57 15.52
CA THR A 390 -4.60 15.18 15.69
C THR A 390 -3.42 14.24 15.87
N ILE A 391 -2.38 14.39 15.06
CA ILE A 391 -1.17 13.56 15.10
C ILE A 391 -0.31 13.84 16.35
N SER A 392 -0.24 15.10 16.78
CA SER A 392 0.55 15.52 17.95
C SER A 392 -0.12 15.17 19.28
N SER A 393 -1.37 14.69 19.27
CA SER A 393 -2.05 14.29 20.49
C SER A 393 -1.34 13.10 21.15
N GLN A 394 -1.09 13.20 22.46
CA GLN A 394 -0.34 12.17 23.23
C GLN A 394 -0.87 10.75 23.01
N ARG A 395 -2.20 10.61 22.91
CA ARG A 395 -2.88 9.32 22.66
C ARG A 395 -2.50 8.68 21.32
N MET A 396 -2.23 9.46 20.29
CA MET A 396 -1.81 8.96 18.97
C MET A 396 -0.34 8.52 19.00
N ILE A 397 0.51 9.26 19.70
CA ILE A 397 1.92 8.90 19.88
C ILE A 397 2.04 7.57 20.66
N ASP A 398 1.23 7.40 21.71
CA ASP A 398 1.23 6.19 22.53
C ASP A 398 0.60 4.97 21.81
N SER A 399 -0.48 5.18 21.05
CA SER A 399 -1.22 4.08 20.37
C SER A 399 -0.52 3.54 19.12
N PHE A 400 0.30 4.34 18.44
CA PHE A 400 1.01 3.92 17.22
C PHE A 400 2.38 3.25 17.49
N ARG A 401 2.74 3.02 18.78
CA ARG A 401 4.05 2.51 19.24
C ARG A 401 5.20 3.34 18.65
N ALA A 402 5.20 4.65 18.92
CA ALA A 402 5.73 5.62 17.97
C ALA A 402 6.94 6.47 18.43
N PRO A 403 8.18 5.97 18.34
CA PRO A 403 9.30 6.89 18.13
C PRO A 403 9.18 7.59 16.76
N HIS A 404 8.63 6.91 15.75
CA HIS A 404 8.57 7.39 14.37
C HIS A 404 7.50 8.47 14.12
N LEU A 405 6.34 8.41 14.79
CA LEU A 405 5.32 9.48 14.65
C LEU A 405 5.79 10.79 15.30
N ALA A 406 6.48 10.69 16.44
CA ALA A 406 7.10 11.86 17.07
C ALA A 406 8.17 12.49 16.16
N GLN A 407 8.93 11.68 15.42
CA GLN A 407 9.86 12.16 14.40
C GLN A 407 9.14 12.86 13.25
N LEU A 408 8.01 12.32 12.75
CA LEU A 408 7.18 13.03 11.75
C LEU A 408 6.69 14.37 12.27
N VAL A 409 6.13 14.43 13.48
CA VAL A 409 5.67 15.70 14.10
C VAL A 409 6.80 16.71 14.18
N THR A 410 8.00 16.25 14.55
CA THR A 410 9.20 17.09 14.60
C THR A 410 9.62 17.56 13.21
N ARG A 411 9.62 16.68 12.21
CA ARG A 411 9.95 17.03 10.81
C ARG A 411 8.95 18.03 10.22
N LEU A 412 7.65 17.85 10.48
CA LEU A 412 6.59 18.77 10.06
C LEU A 412 6.69 20.13 10.76
N ASN A 413 7.16 20.16 12.00
CA ASN A 413 7.33 21.38 12.80
C ASN A 413 8.78 21.90 12.83
N TYR A 414 9.68 21.39 11.98
CA TYR A 414 11.11 21.73 12.03
C TYR A 414 11.35 23.23 11.79
N ASN A 415 10.46 23.90 11.06
CA ASN A 415 10.50 25.36 10.83
C ASN A 415 9.61 26.16 11.80
N LEU A 416 9.08 25.56 12.88
CA LEU A 416 8.11 26.16 13.81
C LEU A 416 6.83 26.71 13.13
N TRP A 417 6.53 26.29 11.89
CA TRP A 417 5.45 26.88 11.10
C TRP A 417 4.08 26.67 11.75
N TYR A 418 3.84 25.47 12.29
CA TYR A 418 2.60 25.15 13.00
C TYR A 418 2.58 25.74 14.42
N GLY A 419 3.72 25.82 15.10
CA GLY A 419 3.85 26.51 16.40
C GLY A 419 3.57 28.02 16.31
N ALA A 420 4.06 28.68 15.25
CA ALA A 420 3.82 30.10 14.99
C ALA A 420 2.42 30.39 14.43
N ALA A 421 1.77 29.43 13.79
CA ALA A 421 0.36 29.51 13.39
C ALA A 421 -0.59 29.39 14.59
N MET A 422 -0.27 28.54 15.58
CA MET A 422 -1.01 28.47 16.86
C MET A 422 -0.88 29.76 17.68
N GLY A 423 0.30 30.40 17.69
CA GLY A 423 0.50 31.67 18.40
C GLY A 423 -0.23 32.88 17.79
N ARG A 424 -0.59 32.82 16.51
CA ARG A 424 -1.31 33.90 15.79
C ARG A 424 -2.84 33.77 15.85
N GLY A 425 -3.38 32.71 16.46
CA GLY A 425 -4.82 32.52 16.65
C GLY A 425 -5.37 32.94 18.03
N GLN A 426 -4.51 33.45 18.92
CA GLN A 426 -4.89 33.94 20.26
C GLN A 426 -4.66 35.46 20.44
N GLY A 427 -4.44 36.20 19.35
CA GLY A 427 -4.25 37.66 19.37
C GLY A 427 -5.47 38.39 18.86
#